data_AF-A0A170NP50-F1
#
_entry.id   AF-A0A170NP50-F1
#
_cell.length_a   1.000
_cell.length_b   1.000
_cell.length_c   1.000
_cell.angle_alpha   90.00
_cell.angle_beta   90.00
_cell.angle_gamma   90.00
#
_symmetry.space_group_name_H-M   'P 1'
#
loop_
_entity.id
_entity.type
_entity.pdbx_description
1 polymer ?
#
loop_
_entity_poly.entity_id
_entity_poly.type
_entity_poly.pdbx_seq_one_letter_code
_entity_poly.pdbx_strand_id
1 'polypeptide(L)'
;MPNNLVFNGTANDLKTQMYAYNSGTNQAEALTISGGNLAVAGTVTVGNTVAVTVGTVTVAGSVTVGNTVTVEGTVSVGNTVAVTVGTVTVAGSVTVGNTVTVEGTVSVGNTVAVTVGTVTVAGSVTVGNTVTVEGTVSVGNTVAVTVGTVTVAGSVTVGNTVTVEGTVSVGNTVAVTVGTVTVAGTVSSVTTGVGFTATSTAITTGTGIGSVLQQDTSQQSMYSYYIKNNDTTNAITVALQVSPTSTASYFVNDINPISLSANSATVLTTKYYMNYTRLYYDTGTNTADFEAYFNGKI
;
A
#
# COMPACT_ATOMS: atom_id res chain seq x y z
N MET A 1 17.99 -115.03 -20.06
CA MET A 1 18.82 -114.09 -19.29
C MET A 1 18.05 -112.78 -19.22
N PRO A 2 17.59 -112.30 -18.04
CA PRO A 2 16.86 -111.05 -17.97
C PRO A 2 17.83 -109.88 -18.19
N ASN A 3 17.44 -108.97 -19.08
CA ASN A 3 18.12 -107.73 -19.35
C ASN A 3 17.86 -106.77 -18.17
N ASN A 4 18.80 -106.67 -17.22
CA ASN A 4 18.70 -105.67 -16.16
C ASN A 4 18.95 -104.29 -16.76
N LEU A 5 17.90 -103.48 -16.88
CA LEU A 5 18.02 -102.06 -17.18
C LEU A 5 18.83 -101.40 -16.05
N VAL A 6 20.10 -101.09 -16.33
CA VAL A 6 21.04 -100.51 -15.36
C VAL A 6 20.84 -99.00 -15.19
N PHE A 7 19.88 -98.40 -15.90
CA PHE A 7 19.56 -96.98 -15.86
C PHE A 7 18.05 -96.77 -15.71
N ASN A 8 17.66 -96.02 -14.67
CA ASN A 8 16.28 -95.63 -14.40
C ASN A 8 15.71 -94.78 -15.55
N GLY A 9 14.45 -95.05 -15.93
CA GLY A 9 13.80 -94.44 -17.10
C GLY A 9 13.00 -93.17 -16.84
N THR A 10 12.85 -92.71 -15.59
CA THR A 10 12.11 -91.48 -15.27
C THR A 10 13.02 -90.41 -14.66
N ALA A 11 12.85 -89.16 -15.08
CA ALA A 11 13.71 -88.05 -14.65
C ALA A 11 13.64 -87.78 -13.14
N ASN A 12 12.52 -88.09 -12.50
CA ASN A 12 12.33 -87.85 -11.06
C ASN A 12 13.18 -88.81 -10.20
N ASP A 13 13.45 -90.01 -10.70
CA ASP A 13 14.27 -91.03 -10.04
C ASP A 13 15.78 -90.82 -10.26
N LEU A 14 16.16 -89.80 -11.03
CA LEU A 14 17.56 -89.39 -11.28
C LEU A 14 17.98 -88.20 -10.40
N LYS A 15 17.13 -87.75 -9.47
CA LYS A 15 17.50 -86.71 -8.50
C LYS A 15 18.62 -87.21 -7.61
N THR A 16 19.77 -86.54 -7.70
CA THR A 16 20.96 -86.89 -6.91
C THR A 16 21.17 -85.82 -5.84
N GLN A 17 21.38 -86.23 -4.59
CA GLN A 17 21.88 -85.33 -3.54
C GLN A 17 23.40 -85.38 -3.56
N MET A 18 24.05 -84.23 -3.61
CA MET A 18 25.51 -84.13 -3.53
C MET A 18 25.91 -83.59 -2.16
N TYR A 19 26.77 -84.31 -1.46
CA TYR A 19 27.45 -83.86 -0.25
C TYR A 19 28.96 -83.95 -0.50
N ALA A 20 29.77 -83.09 0.15
CA ALA A 20 31.18 -83.44 0.29
C ALA A 20 31.28 -84.64 1.24
N TYR A 21 32.14 -85.61 0.97
CA TYR A 21 32.30 -86.79 1.81
C TYR A 21 33.72 -86.85 2.37
N ASN A 22 33.83 -86.92 3.69
CA ASN A 22 35.12 -87.12 4.35
C ASN A 22 35.33 -88.62 4.61
N SER A 23 36.26 -89.21 3.86
CA SER A 23 36.59 -90.64 3.94
C SER A 23 37.22 -91.06 5.28
N GLY A 24 37.75 -90.12 6.06
CA GLY A 24 38.29 -90.39 7.39
C GLY A 24 37.23 -90.46 8.48
N THR A 25 36.12 -89.74 8.34
CA THR A 25 35.04 -89.68 9.35
C THR A 25 33.76 -90.40 8.91
N ASN A 26 33.67 -90.81 7.64
CA ASN A 26 32.46 -91.38 7.02
C ASN A 26 31.22 -90.49 7.16
N GLN A 27 31.39 -89.17 7.09
CA GLN A 27 30.30 -88.19 7.22
C GLN A 27 30.20 -87.26 6.01
N ALA A 28 28.99 -86.76 5.79
CA ALA A 28 28.71 -85.68 4.85
C ALA A 28 29.21 -84.35 5.44
N GLU A 29 29.88 -83.55 4.62
CA GLU A 29 30.41 -82.23 4.92
C GLU A 29 29.88 -81.18 3.92
N ALA A 30 30.17 -79.91 4.21
CA ALA A 30 29.84 -78.80 3.32
C ALA A 30 30.61 -78.92 1.99
N LEU A 31 29.90 -78.78 0.87
CA LEU A 31 30.52 -78.68 -0.44
C LEU A 31 31.36 -77.40 -0.55
N THR A 32 32.67 -77.55 -0.70
CA THR A 32 33.61 -76.43 -0.90
C THR A 32 34.15 -76.44 -2.32
N ILE A 33 34.07 -75.31 -3.01
CA ILE A 33 34.65 -75.11 -4.36
C ILE A 33 35.78 -74.09 -4.22
N SER A 34 37.03 -74.55 -4.30
CA SER A 34 38.21 -73.69 -4.17
C SER A 34 38.73 -73.28 -5.55
N GLY A 35 38.60 -72.00 -5.91
CA GLY A 35 39.22 -71.43 -7.11
C GLY A 35 38.44 -71.60 -8.43
N GLY A 36 37.17 -72.00 -8.39
CA GLY A 36 36.30 -72.13 -9.56
C GLY A 36 34.87 -71.64 -9.32
N ASN A 37 34.05 -71.66 -10.37
CA ASN A 37 32.66 -71.18 -10.32
C ASN A 37 31.68 -72.36 -10.16
N LEU A 38 30.63 -72.17 -9.35
CA LEU A 38 29.44 -73.01 -9.37
C LEU A 38 28.43 -72.41 -10.36
N ALA A 39 28.19 -73.09 -11.48
CA ALA A 39 27.12 -72.72 -12.41
C ALA A 39 25.86 -73.54 -12.13
N VAL A 40 24.72 -72.87 -11.92
CA VAL A 40 23.41 -73.51 -11.74
C VAL A 40 22.46 -72.96 -12.81
N ALA A 41 22.00 -73.82 -13.73
CA ALA A 41 21.15 -73.42 -14.86
C ALA A 41 19.66 -73.22 -14.48
N GLY A 42 19.33 -73.19 -13.18
CA GLY A 42 17.97 -73.15 -12.67
C GLY A 42 17.86 -72.37 -11.36
N THR A 43 16.76 -72.60 -10.63
CA THR A 43 16.47 -71.90 -9.37
C THR A 43 17.39 -72.39 -8.24
N VAL A 44 17.99 -71.45 -7.52
CA VAL A 44 18.68 -71.72 -6.26
C VAL A 44 17.77 -71.26 -5.13
N THR A 45 17.41 -72.16 -4.20
CA THR A 45 16.72 -71.83 -2.96
C THR A 45 17.68 -72.05 -1.81
N VAL A 46 17.88 -71.02 -0.97
CA VAL A 46 18.74 -71.10 0.22
C VAL A 46 17.85 -70.89 1.44
N GLY A 47 17.82 -71.88 2.35
CA GLY A 47 16.93 -71.85 3.52
C GLY A 47 17.39 -70.94 4.67
N ASN A 48 18.64 -70.49 4.63
CA ASN A 48 19.24 -69.64 5.67
C ASN A 48 19.92 -68.42 5.02
N THR A 49 21.25 -68.40 5.01
CA THR A 49 22.03 -67.20 4.68
C THR A 49 22.83 -67.42 3.41
N VAL A 50 22.79 -66.42 2.52
CA VAL A 50 23.79 -66.24 1.48
C VAL A 50 24.74 -65.15 1.96
N ALA A 51 25.99 -65.51 2.25
CA ALA A 51 27.03 -64.56 2.62
C ALA A 51 28.00 -64.40 1.45
N VAL A 52 28.21 -63.17 0.99
CA VAL A 52 29.22 -62.83 -0.02
C VAL A 52 30.24 -61.93 0.65
N THR A 53 31.34 -62.52 1.13
CA THR A 53 32.39 -61.80 1.88
C THR A 53 33.33 -61.01 0.97
N VAL A 54 33.50 -61.45 -0.28
CA VAL A 54 34.31 -60.80 -1.31
C VAL A 54 33.59 -60.92 -2.65
N GLY A 55 33.56 -59.85 -3.43
CA GLY A 55 32.96 -59.81 -4.76
C GLY A 55 31.66 -59.01 -4.83
N THR A 56 30.97 -59.11 -5.97
CA THR A 56 29.73 -58.39 -6.26
C THR A 56 28.58 -59.36 -6.47
N VAL A 57 27.37 -58.93 -6.12
CA VAL A 57 26.13 -59.64 -6.48
C VAL A 57 25.47 -58.84 -7.60
N THR A 58 25.40 -59.43 -8.80
CA THR A 58 24.67 -58.86 -9.93
C THR A 58 23.37 -59.62 -10.12
N VAL A 59 22.24 -58.93 -10.06
CA VAL A 59 20.91 -59.50 -10.33
C VAL A 59 20.36 -58.79 -11.56
N ALA A 60 20.11 -59.54 -12.64
CA ALA A 60 19.54 -58.99 -13.87
C ALA A 60 18.01 -58.76 -13.79
N GLY A 61 17.34 -59.40 -12.82
CA GLY A 61 15.91 -59.28 -12.57
C GLY A 61 15.58 -58.47 -11.32
N SER A 62 14.38 -58.68 -10.80
CA SER A 62 13.90 -58.04 -9.56
C SER A 62 14.54 -58.63 -8.31
N VAL A 63 14.88 -57.77 -7.35
CA VAL A 63 15.18 -58.16 -5.97
C VAL A 63 14.01 -57.75 -5.09
N THR A 64 13.46 -58.68 -4.33
CA THR A 64 12.45 -58.40 -3.29
C THR A 64 13.06 -58.73 -1.93
N VAL A 65 13.01 -57.80 -0.99
CA VAL A 65 13.51 -57.99 0.38
C VAL A 65 12.33 -57.77 1.33
N GLY A 66 12.00 -58.79 2.12
CA GLY A 66 10.83 -58.77 3.02
C GLY A 66 11.01 -57.96 4.31
N ASN A 67 12.26 -57.64 4.67
CA ASN A 67 12.58 -56.92 5.90
C ASN A 67 13.44 -55.69 5.58
N THR A 68 14.74 -55.74 5.88
CA THR A 68 15.63 -54.58 5.86
C THR A 68 16.69 -54.74 4.78
N VAL A 69 16.97 -53.64 4.09
CA VAL A 69 18.16 -53.47 3.27
C VAL A 69 19.02 -52.39 3.93
N THR A 70 20.24 -52.74 4.30
CA THR A 70 21.25 -51.79 4.77
C THR A 70 22.34 -51.69 3.72
N VAL A 71 22.65 -50.47 3.27
CA VAL A 71 23.73 -50.20 2.32
C VAL A 71 24.65 -49.17 2.98
N GLU A 72 25.88 -49.56 3.27
CA GLU A 72 26.89 -48.65 3.85
C GLU A 72 27.55 -47.75 2.80
N GLY A 73 27.38 -48.08 1.51
CA GLY A 73 27.91 -47.33 0.38
C GLY A 73 26.85 -46.50 -0.35
N THR A 74 27.14 -46.19 -1.61
CA THR A 74 26.25 -45.41 -2.47
C THR A 74 25.12 -46.28 -3.03
N VAL A 75 23.89 -45.76 -2.97
CA VAL A 75 22.76 -46.29 -3.72
C VAL A 75 22.54 -45.41 -4.93
N SER A 76 22.61 -45.98 -6.14
CA SER A 76 22.26 -45.31 -7.39
C SER A 76 21.02 -45.98 -7.98
N VAL A 77 19.98 -45.19 -8.26
CA VAL A 77 18.72 -45.67 -8.84
C VAL A 77 18.47 -44.91 -10.13
N GLY A 78 18.43 -45.62 -11.25
CA GLY A 78 18.30 -45.01 -12.58
C GLY A 78 16.89 -44.51 -12.93
N ASN A 79 15.86 -44.94 -12.18
CA ASN A 79 14.48 -44.59 -12.42
C ASN A 79 13.83 -43.98 -11.17
N THR A 80 13.06 -44.77 -10.42
CA THR A 80 12.19 -44.27 -9.37
C THR A 80 12.53 -44.89 -8.03
N VAL A 81 12.64 -44.05 -7.01
CA VAL A 81 12.54 -44.45 -5.61
C VAL A 81 11.14 -44.07 -5.14
N ALA A 82 10.32 -45.07 -4.83
CA ALA A 82 8.98 -44.86 -4.29
C ALA A 82 8.95 -45.33 -2.84
N VAL A 83 8.60 -44.43 -1.92
CA VAL A 83 8.34 -44.74 -0.51
C VAL A 83 6.85 -44.52 -0.26
N THR A 84 6.09 -45.60 -0.25
CA THR A 84 4.62 -45.55 -0.10
C THR A 84 4.17 -45.47 1.36
N VAL A 85 5.00 -45.96 2.29
CA VAL A 85 4.77 -45.91 3.74
C VAL A 85 6.10 -45.61 4.43
N GLY A 86 6.06 -44.77 5.46
CA GLY A 86 7.22 -44.42 6.27
C GLY A 86 7.81 -43.05 5.96
N THR A 87 9.02 -42.81 6.44
CA THR A 87 9.70 -41.51 6.38
C THR A 87 11.03 -41.64 5.65
N VAL A 88 11.36 -40.66 4.81
CA VAL A 88 12.71 -40.50 4.26
C VAL A 88 13.44 -39.46 5.09
N THR A 89 14.55 -39.87 5.73
CA THR A 89 15.44 -38.95 6.45
C THR A 89 16.74 -38.83 5.67
N VAL A 90 17.14 -37.60 5.35
CA VAL A 90 18.42 -37.30 4.69
C VAL A 90 19.21 -36.38 5.60
N ALA A 91 20.37 -36.84 6.08
CA ALA A 91 21.25 -36.03 6.93
C ALA A 91 22.10 -35.02 6.13
N GLY A 92 22.27 -35.25 4.83
CA GLY A 92 22.99 -34.38 3.90
C GLY A 92 22.06 -33.47 3.10
N SER A 93 22.54 -33.04 1.93
CA SER A 93 21.74 -32.25 1.00
C SER A 93 20.82 -33.11 0.14
N VAL A 94 19.70 -32.51 -0.27
CA VAL A 94 18.83 -33.04 -1.34
C VAL A 94 18.84 -32.03 -2.47
N THR A 95 19.21 -32.47 -3.67
CA THR A 95 19.13 -31.66 -4.89
C THR A 95 18.04 -32.24 -5.77
N VAL A 96 17.07 -31.42 -6.15
CA VAL A 96 15.98 -31.81 -7.06
C VAL A 96 16.08 -30.95 -8.31
N GLY A 97 16.29 -31.58 -9.47
CA GLY A 97 16.51 -30.87 -10.73
C GLY A 97 15.26 -30.29 -11.39
N ASN A 98 14.07 -30.74 -10.96
CA ASN A 98 12.79 -30.31 -11.52
C ASN A 98 11.86 -29.78 -10.43
N THR A 99 10.89 -30.60 -10.00
CA THR A 99 9.79 -30.15 -9.16
C THR A 99 9.78 -30.90 -7.84
N VAL A 100 9.55 -30.16 -6.76
CA VAL A 100 9.17 -30.70 -5.46
C VAL A 100 7.72 -30.31 -5.21
N THR A 101 6.85 -31.30 -5.04
CA THR A 101 5.46 -31.09 -4.59
C THR A 101 5.33 -31.62 -3.18
N VAL A 102 4.86 -30.79 -2.25
CA VAL A 102 4.59 -31.17 -0.86
C VAL A 102 3.13 -30.82 -0.57
N GLU A 103 2.32 -31.83 -0.30
CA GLU A 103 0.91 -31.64 0.07
C GLU A 103 0.73 -31.27 1.56
N GLY A 104 1.77 -31.52 2.37
CA GLY A 104 1.81 -31.20 3.79
C GLY A 104 2.56 -29.91 4.12
N THR A 105 2.98 -29.80 5.38
CA THR A 105 3.75 -28.66 5.88
C THR A 105 5.22 -28.76 5.49
N VAL A 106 5.81 -27.65 5.04
CA VAL A 106 7.25 -27.49 4.91
C VAL A 106 7.74 -26.62 6.06
N SER A 107 8.64 -27.15 6.90
CA SER A 107 9.32 -26.39 7.94
C SER A 107 10.79 -26.23 7.57
N VAL A 108 11.26 -24.99 7.50
CA VAL A 108 12.65 -24.66 7.16
C VAL A 108 13.27 -23.95 8.35
N GLY A 109 14.30 -24.55 8.95
CA GLY A 109 14.95 -24.02 10.16
C GLY A 109 15.91 -22.85 9.91
N ASN A 110 16.32 -22.62 8.66
CA ASN A 110 17.24 -21.56 8.28
C ASN A 110 16.63 -20.68 7.19
N THR A 111 17.07 -20.85 5.95
CA THR A 111 16.80 -19.91 4.87
C THR A 111 16.03 -20.59 3.74
N VAL A 112 15.00 -19.90 3.25
CA VAL A 112 14.42 -20.16 1.93
C VAL A 112 14.92 -19.06 1.00
N ALA A 113 15.73 -19.44 0.01
CA ALA A 113 16.23 -18.53 -1.01
C ALA A 113 15.57 -18.84 -2.35
N VAL A 114 14.87 -17.86 -2.92
CA VAL A 114 14.28 -17.95 -4.27
C VAL A 114 15.04 -16.96 -5.14
N THR A 115 15.99 -17.47 -5.93
CA THR A 115 16.86 -16.64 -6.79
C THR A 115 16.22 -16.33 -8.14
N VAL A 116 15.28 -17.16 -8.59
CA VAL A 116 14.52 -16.99 -9.84
C VAL A 116 13.08 -17.42 -9.58
N GLY A 117 12.13 -16.67 -10.14
CA GLY A 117 10.70 -16.98 -10.06
C GLY A 117 9.94 -16.16 -9.02
N THR A 118 8.74 -16.61 -8.69
CA THR A 118 7.79 -15.90 -7.82
C THR A 118 7.38 -16.78 -6.65
N VAL A 119 7.20 -16.17 -5.47
CA VAL A 119 6.58 -16.82 -4.32
C VAL A 119 5.13 -16.37 -4.22
N THR A 120 4.20 -17.32 -4.32
CA THR A 120 2.77 -17.06 -4.12
C THR A 120 2.34 -17.69 -2.81
N VAL A 121 1.79 -16.90 -1.91
CA VAL A 121 1.23 -17.37 -0.63
C VAL A 121 -0.25 -17.04 -0.62
N ALA A 122 -1.10 -18.07 -0.54
CA ALA A 122 -2.56 -17.89 -0.49
C ALA A 122 -3.07 -17.51 0.92
N GLY A 123 -2.26 -17.76 1.96
CA GLY A 123 -2.57 -17.44 3.35
C GLY A 123 -1.84 -16.20 3.88
N SER A 124 -1.85 -16.04 5.20
CA SER A 124 -1.13 -14.97 5.88
C SER A 124 0.39 -15.19 5.87
N VAL A 125 1.15 -14.12 5.69
CA VAL A 125 2.59 -14.09 5.93
C VAL A 125 2.84 -13.29 7.20
N THR A 126 3.54 -13.88 8.16
CA THR A 126 4.03 -13.17 9.35
C THR A 126 5.54 -13.06 9.26
N VAL A 127 6.08 -11.85 9.38
CA VAL A 127 7.52 -11.58 9.37
C VAL A 127 7.90 -10.96 10.70
N GLY A 128 8.80 -11.62 11.45
CA GLY A 128 9.18 -11.19 12.79
C GLY A 128 10.16 -10.01 12.85
N ASN A 129 10.86 -9.73 11.74
CA ASN A 129 11.85 -8.66 11.65
C ASN A 129 11.50 -7.72 10.49
N THR A 130 12.24 -7.81 9.39
CA THR A 130 12.21 -6.83 8.32
C THR A 130 11.70 -7.43 7.03
N VAL A 131 10.92 -6.64 6.31
CA VAL A 131 10.60 -6.87 4.90
C VAL A 131 11.21 -5.73 4.10
N THR A 132 12.10 -6.05 3.18
CA THR A 132 12.65 -5.10 2.21
C THR A 132 12.09 -5.46 0.84
N VAL A 133 11.45 -4.48 0.18
CA VAL A 133 10.93 -4.62 -1.17
C VAL A 133 11.55 -3.51 -2.02
N GLU A 134 12.35 -3.88 -3.01
CA GLU A 134 12.95 -2.92 -3.96
C GLU A 134 11.95 -2.52 -5.07
N GLY A 135 10.94 -3.35 -5.30
CA GLY A 135 9.88 -3.12 -6.29
C GLY A 135 8.63 -2.46 -5.70
N THR A 136 7.52 -2.63 -6.39
CA THR A 136 6.22 -2.10 -5.98
C THR A 136 5.57 -2.99 -4.92
N VAL A 137 4.90 -2.35 -3.96
CA VAL A 137 4.01 -3.02 -3.01
C VAL A 137 2.59 -2.59 -3.34
N SER A 138 1.74 -3.56 -3.69
CA SER A 138 0.30 -3.34 -3.89
C SER A 138 -0.46 -4.02 -2.76
N VAL A 139 -1.31 -3.27 -2.08
CA VAL A 139 -2.13 -3.76 -0.97
C VAL A 139 -3.59 -3.52 -1.32
N GLY A 140 -4.37 -4.59 -1.45
CA GLY A 140 -5.78 -4.52 -1.87
C GLY A 140 -6.75 -4.06 -0.78
N ASN A 141 -6.34 -4.11 0.48
CA ASN A 141 -7.16 -3.72 1.63
C ASN A 141 -6.49 -2.62 2.44
N THR A 142 -5.85 -2.97 3.55
CA THR A 142 -5.41 -2.01 4.56
C THR A 142 -3.93 -2.18 4.83
N VAL A 143 -3.24 -1.03 4.92
CA VAL A 143 -1.92 -0.94 5.54
C VAL A 143 -2.12 -0.30 6.92
N ALA A 144 -1.82 -1.06 7.97
CA ALA A 144 -1.87 -0.56 9.35
C ALA A 144 -0.45 -0.47 9.91
N VAL A 145 -0.04 0.73 10.32
CA VAL A 145 1.22 0.97 11.01
C VAL A 145 0.88 1.37 12.44
N THR A 146 0.97 0.42 13.36
CA THR A 146 0.60 0.62 14.76
C THR A 146 1.71 1.23 15.61
N VAL A 147 2.97 1.06 15.18
CA VAL A 147 4.16 1.60 15.82
C VAL A 147 5.12 2.09 14.73
N GLY A 148 5.77 3.23 14.97
CA GLY A 148 6.79 3.78 14.08
C GLY A 148 6.26 4.89 13.17
N THR A 149 7.03 5.20 12.12
CA THR A 149 6.78 6.31 11.21
C THR A 149 6.69 5.81 9.78
N VAL A 150 5.78 6.41 8.99
CA VAL A 150 5.74 6.23 7.54
C VAL A 150 6.43 7.42 6.88
N THR A 151 7.48 7.16 6.11
CA THR A 151 8.17 8.17 5.31
C THR A 151 7.91 7.91 3.84
N VAL A 152 7.37 8.89 3.13
CA VAL A 152 7.14 8.83 1.69
C VAL A 152 7.95 9.95 1.04
N ALA A 153 8.91 9.59 0.18
CA ALA A 153 9.73 10.55 -0.55
C ALA A 153 9.02 11.13 -1.78
N GLY A 154 8.01 10.42 -2.30
CA GLY A 154 7.20 10.84 -3.44
C GLY A 154 5.88 11.49 -3.03
N SER A 155 4.94 11.54 -3.97
CA SER A 155 3.58 12.02 -3.72
C SER A 155 2.74 10.99 -2.97
N VAL A 156 1.78 11.48 -2.18
CA VAL A 156 0.71 10.69 -1.59
C VAL A 156 -0.61 11.18 -2.15
N THR A 157 -1.37 10.30 -2.79
CA THR A 157 -2.73 10.58 -3.25
C THR A 157 -3.71 9.84 -2.36
N VAL A 158 -4.63 10.57 -1.74
CA VAL A 158 -5.68 9.99 -0.90
C VAL A 158 -7.03 10.28 -1.53
N GLY A 159 -7.78 9.23 -1.87
CA GLY A 159 -9.06 9.36 -2.59
C GLY A 159 -10.24 9.80 -1.72
N ASN A 160 -10.11 9.70 -0.39
CA ASN A 160 -11.16 10.06 0.56
C ASN A 160 -10.60 11.05 1.59
N THR A 161 -10.41 10.60 2.83
CA THR A 161 -10.13 11.46 3.97
C THR A 161 -8.74 11.20 4.50
N VAL A 162 -8.05 12.27 4.86
CA VAL A 162 -6.85 12.23 5.70
C VAL A 162 -7.23 12.79 7.06
N THR A 163 -7.09 11.99 8.11
CA THR A 163 -7.20 12.45 9.50
C THR A 163 -5.81 12.41 10.11
N VAL A 164 -5.35 13.53 10.66
CA VAL A 164 -4.07 13.62 11.36
C VAL A 164 -4.35 14.02 12.80
N GLU A 165 -4.11 13.10 13.73
CA GLU A 165 -4.10 13.40 15.16
C GLU A 165 -2.73 13.97 15.52
N GLY A 166 -2.61 15.29 15.55
CA GLY A 166 -1.37 15.98 15.88
C GLY A 166 -1.09 17.17 14.96
N THR A 167 0.20 17.47 14.78
CA THR A 167 0.64 18.62 14.00
C THR A 167 0.79 18.26 12.53
N VAL A 168 0.24 19.09 11.65
CA VAL A 168 0.55 19.07 10.21
C VAL A 168 1.48 20.25 9.92
N SER A 169 2.65 19.97 9.34
CA SER A 169 3.57 20.98 8.83
C SER A 169 3.64 20.85 7.31
N VAL A 170 3.42 21.97 6.61
CA VAL A 170 3.45 22.03 5.14
C VAL A 170 4.53 23.03 4.74
N GLY A 171 5.55 22.57 4.02
CA GLY A 171 6.69 23.42 3.62
C GLY A 171 6.40 24.38 2.45
N ASN A 172 5.32 24.13 1.70
CA ASN A 172 4.92 24.94 0.56
C ASN A 172 3.45 25.37 0.71
N THR A 173 2.57 24.85 -0.15
CA THR A 173 1.21 25.34 -0.30
C THR A 173 0.21 24.23 -0.03
N VAL A 174 -0.85 24.55 0.70
CA VAL A 174 -2.09 23.76 0.71
C VAL A 174 -3.07 24.42 -0.24
N ALA A 175 -3.36 23.75 -1.36
CA ALA A 175 -4.38 24.22 -2.31
C ALA A 175 -5.72 23.54 -2.00
N VAL A 176 -6.73 24.33 -1.63
CA VAL A 176 -8.11 23.86 -1.44
C VAL A 176 -8.93 24.42 -2.58
N THR A 177 -9.25 23.57 -3.56
CA THR A 177 -9.99 23.96 -4.78
C THR A 177 -11.50 23.97 -4.59
N VAL A 178 -12.00 23.18 -3.64
CA VAL A 178 -13.42 23.07 -3.29
C VAL A 178 -13.53 22.92 -1.78
N GLY A 179 -14.53 23.60 -1.19
CA GLY A 179 -14.82 23.52 0.24
C GLY A 179 -14.25 24.71 1.04
N THR A 180 -14.32 24.58 2.36
CA THR A 180 -13.93 25.62 3.31
C THR A 180 -12.82 25.14 4.21
N VAL A 181 -11.84 25.99 4.50
CA VAL A 181 -10.84 25.75 5.54
C VAL A 181 -11.36 26.36 6.85
N THR A 182 -11.56 25.52 7.87
CA THR A 182 -11.88 25.98 9.21
C THR A 182 -10.66 25.81 10.10
N VAL A 183 -10.21 26.90 10.72
CA VAL A 183 -9.10 26.89 11.68
C VAL A 183 -9.66 27.26 13.05
N ALA A 184 -9.79 26.26 13.93
CA ALA A 184 -10.12 26.47 15.33
C ALA A 184 -8.83 26.76 16.11
N GLY A 185 -8.30 27.98 15.98
CA GLY A 185 -7.05 28.36 16.64
C GLY A 185 -6.53 29.73 16.19
N THR A 186 -5.31 30.05 16.61
CA THR A 186 -4.66 31.31 16.24
C THR A 186 -4.11 31.24 14.82
N VAL A 187 -4.51 32.18 13.98
CA VAL A 187 -3.89 32.43 12.68
C VAL A 187 -3.02 33.67 12.81
N SER A 188 -1.69 33.52 12.72
CA SER A 188 -0.76 34.64 12.92
C SER A 188 -0.93 35.76 11.89
N SER A 189 -1.26 35.41 10.65
CA SER A 189 -1.52 36.35 9.57
C SER A 189 -2.31 35.68 8.46
N VAL A 190 -3.28 36.40 7.90
CA VAL A 190 -3.91 36.06 6.63
C VAL A 190 -3.53 37.14 5.64
N THR A 191 -2.77 36.78 4.60
CA THR A 191 -2.52 37.68 3.47
C THR A 191 -3.50 37.30 2.36
N THR A 192 -4.70 37.86 2.40
CA THR A 192 -5.57 37.85 1.24
C THR A 192 -4.96 38.79 0.19
N GLY A 193 -4.99 38.42 -1.09
CA GLY A 193 -4.91 39.43 -2.14
C GLY A 193 -6.10 40.37 -1.90
N VAL A 194 -5.83 41.63 -1.57
CA VAL A 194 -6.85 42.54 -1.02
C VAL A 194 -8.04 42.65 -1.98
N GLY A 195 -9.20 42.12 -1.57
CA GLY A 195 -10.43 42.27 -2.34
C GLY A 195 -10.85 43.73 -2.32
N PHE A 196 -11.16 44.29 -3.48
CA PHE A 196 -11.63 45.67 -3.61
C PHE A 196 -13.07 45.67 -4.11
N THR A 197 -13.95 46.35 -3.39
CA THR A 197 -15.35 46.56 -3.79
C THR A 197 -15.56 48.01 -4.17
N ALA A 198 -16.13 48.27 -5.35
CA ALA A 198 -16.44 49.62 -5.79
C ALA A 198 -17.90 49.73 -6.25
N THR A 199 -18.53 50.88 -5.99
CA THR A 199 -19.88 51.19 -6.48
C THR A 199 -19.99 52.69 -6.72
N SER A 200 -20.63 53.13 -7.80
CA SER A 200 -20.81 54.55 -8.07
C SER A 200 -22.24 54.90 -8.48
N THR A 201 -22.57 56.18 -8.35
CA THR A 201 -23.85 56.74 -8.80
C THR A 201 -23.67 58.19 -9.19
N ALA A 202 -24.47 58.66 -10.14
CA ALA A 202 -24.60 60.08 -10.48
C ALA A 202 -26.02 60.54 -10.15
N ILE A 203 -26.14 61.73 -9.56
CA ILE A 203 -27.42 62.33 -9.18
C ILE A 203 -27.51 63.68 -9.89
N THR A 204 -28.39 63.75 -10.89
CA THR A 204 -28.56 64.89 -11.80
C THR A 204 -29.95 65.53 -11.71
N THR A 205 -30.80 65.03 -10.81
CA THR A 205 -32.19 65.47 -10.63
C THR A 205 -32.58 65.45 -9.16
N GLY A 206 -33.63 66.21 -8.81
CA GLY A 206 -34.12 66.34 -7.44
C GLY A 206 -33.53 67.54 -6.71
N THR A 207 -34.20 67.95 -5.63
CA THR A 207 -33.79 69.06 -4.75
C THR A 207 -33.90 68.64 -3.29
N GLY A 208 -33.15 69.32 -2.41
CA GLY A 208 -33.19 69.08 -0.96
C GLY A 208 -32.30 67.95 -0.51
N ILE A 209 -32.77 67.23 0.52
CA ILE A 209 -31.99 66.24 1.26
C ILE A 209 -32.20 64.84 0.69
N GLY A 210 -31.12 64.08 0.55
CA GLY A 210 -31.18 62.67 0.16
C GLY A 210 -30.00 61.86 0.67
N SER A 211 -30.01 60.57 0.33
CA SER A 211 -28.89 59.68 0.60
C SER A 211 -28.73 58.63 -0.49
N VAL A 212 -27.49 58.27 -0.81
CA VAL A 212 -27.13 57.28 -1.84
C VAL A 212 -26.01 56.37 -1.35
N LEU A 213 -25.71 55.33 -2.14
CA LEU A 213 -24.60 54.42 -1.91
C LEU A 213 -24.58 53.86 -0.48
N GLN A 214 -25.75 53.38 -0.01
CA GLN A 214 -25.84 52.63 1.22
C GLN A 214 -25.15 51.27 1.02
N GLN A 215 -24.07 51.04 1.75
CA GLN A 215 -23.26 49.84 1.68
C GLN A 215 -23.25 49.13 3.04
N ASP A 216 -23.24 47.81 3.00
CA ASP A 216 -22.82 47.01 4.15
C ASP A 216 -21.30 47.14 4.28
N THR A 217 -20.86 47.88 5.29
CA THR A 217 -19.46 48.18 5.58
C THR A 217 -18.86 47.29 6.68
N SER A 218 -19.59 46.26 7.13
CA SER A 218 -19.20 45.40 8.27
C SER A 218 -17.96 44.53 8.00
N GLN A 219 -17.64 44.28 6.73
CA GLN A 219 -16.53 43.41 6.30
C GLN A 219 -15.35 44.18 5.72
N GLN A 220 -15.41 45.50 5.67
CA GLN A 220 -14.42 46.34 5.02
C GLN A 220 -13.43 46.87 6.06
N SER A 221 -12.15 46.53 5.89
CA SER A 221 -11.08 46.99 6.76
C SER A 221 -10.78 48.49 6.61
N MET A 222 -10.98 49.04 5.40
CA MET A 222 -10.94 50.48 5.10
C MET A 222 -11.87 50.78 3.93
N TYR A 223 -12.54 51.92 3.94
CA TYR A 223 -13.34 52.37 2.80
C TYR A 223 -13.42 53.89 2.73
N SER A 224 -13.73 54.40 1.54
CA SER A 224 -13.89 55.83 1.28
C SER A 224 -14.98 56.10 0.27
N TYR A 225 -15.53 57.31 0.34
CA TYR A 225 -16.47 57.84 -0.64
C TYR A 225 -15.83 59.04 -1.31
N TYR A 226 -15.59 58.95 -2.62
CA TYR A 226 -15.23 60.10 -3.45
C TYR A 226 -16.51 60.76 -3.94
N ILE A 227 -16.61 62.08 -3.85
CA ILE A 227 -17.75 62.87 -4.32
C ILE A 227 -17.23 64.01 -5.16
N LYS A 228 -17.84 64.24 -6.33
CA LYS A 228 -17.56 65.38 -7.19
C LYS A 228 -18.85 66.11 -7.51
N ASN A 229 -18.91 67.37 -7.08
CA ASN A 229 -19.99 68.30 -7.41
C ASN A 229 -19.74 68.82 -8.83
N ASN A 230 -20.66 68.50 -9.74
CA ASN A 230 -20.60 68.92 -11.13
C ASN A 230 -21.38 70.24 -11.36
N ASP A 231 -22.18 70.69 -10.39
CA ASP A 231 -22.81 72.01 -10.46
C ASP A 231 -21.74 73.10 -10.59
N THR A 232 -21.96 74.03 -11.52
CA THR A 232 -21.01 75.10 -11.86
C THR A 232 -21.15 76.35 -10.98
N THR A 233 -22.19 76.39 -10.15
CA THR A 233 -22.62 77.57 -9.40
C THR A 233 -22.88 77.28 -7.92
N ASN A 234 -23.54 76.15 -7.61
CA ASN A 234 -24.02 75.88 -6.26
C ASN A 234 -23.13 74.89 -5.52
N ALA A 235 -22.92 75.14 -4.24
CA ALA A 235 -22.33 74.16 -3.35
C ALA A 235 -23.35 73.09 -2.94
N ILE A 236 -22.87 71.87 -2.70
CA ILE A 236 -23.66 70.79 -2.10
C ILE A 236 -23.13 70.48 -0.71
N THR A 237 -24.01 70.18 0.24
CA THR A 237 -23.59 69.71 1.56
C THR A 237 -23.55 68.19 1.54
N VAL A 238 -22.43 67.58 1.94
CA VAL A 238 -22.27 66.12 1.95
C VAL A 238 -21.71 65.63 3.28
N ALA A 239 -22.10 64.42 3.69
CA ALA A 239 -21.60 63.77 4.89
C ALA A 239 -21.68 62.25 4.74
N LEU A 240 -20.84 61.51 5.47
CA LEU A 240 -21.09 60.09 5.68
C LEU A 240 -22.05 59.92 6.84
N GLN A 241 -23.00 59.03 6.67
CA GLN A 241 -23.88 58.57 7.73
C GLN A 241 -23.62 57.10 8.00
N VAL A 242 -23.59 56.74 9.28
CA VAL A 242 -23.32 55.38 9.76
C VAL A 242 -24.50 54.84 10.56
N SER A 243 -24.73 53.54 10.52
CA SER A 243 -25.85 52.88 11.21
C SER A 243 -25.55 51.42 11.56
N PRO A 244 -26.03 50.91 12.71
CA PRO A 244 -25.95 49.49 13.03
C PRO A 244 -26.89 48.62 12.16
N THR A 245 -27.89 49.21 11.50
CA THR A 245 -28.87 48.50 10.65
C THR A 245 -29.08 49.21 9.32
N SER A 246 -29.71 48.55 8.34
CA SER A 246 -30.06 49.17 7.05
C SER A 246 -31.24 50.16 7.13
N THR A 247 -31.85 50.35 8.30
CA THR A 247 -33.07 51.15 8.49
C THR A 247 -32.76 52.65 8.54
N ALA A 248 -33.43 53.46 7.71
CA ALA A 248 -33.13 54.88 7.49
C ALA A 248 -33.11 55.76 8.76
N SER A 249 -33.94 55.46 9.76
CA SER A 249 -34.04 56.24 11.01
C SER A 249 -32.86 56.07 11.96
N TYR A 250 -32.03 55.04 11.75
CA TYR A 250 -30.85 54.76 12.59
C TYR A 250 -29.57 55.42 12.07
N PHE A 251 -29.61 55.97 10.85
CA PHE A 251 -28.46 56.65 10.28
C PHE A 251 -28.23 57.99 10.96
N VAL A 252 -27.01 58.13 11.49
CA VAL A 252 -26.52 59.38 12.10
C VAL A 252 -25.30 59.86 11.32
N ASN A 253 -25.08 61.18 11.31
CA ASN A 253 -23.88 61.75 10.70
C ASN A 253 -22.65 61.26 11.47
N ASP A 254 -21.71 60.66 10.74
CA ASP A 254 -20.44 60.16 11.28
C ASP A 254 -19.51 61.32 11.66
N ILE A 255 -19.40 62.28 10.75
CA ILE A 255 -18.72 63.56 10.96
C ILE A 255 -19.66 64.72 10.58
N ASN A 256 -19.30 65.94 11.00
CA ASN A 256 -20.06 67.13 10.64
C ASN A 256 -20.14 67.27 9.11
N PRO A 257 -21.33 67.58 8.56
CA PRO A 257 -21.49 67.79 7.12
C PRO A 257 -20.54 68.87 6.59
N ILE A 258 -19.99 68.63 5.41
CA ILE A 258 -19.08 69.55 4.72
C ILE A 258 -19.81 70.22 3.55
N SER A 259 -19.53 71.50 3.34
CA SER A 259 -19.97 72.22 2.14
C SER A 259 -18.95 72.03 1.02
N LEU A 260 -19.31 71.30 -0.03
CA LEU A 260 -18.49 71.07 -1.20
C LEU A 260 -18.84 72.10 -2.27
N SER A 261 -17.89 72.99 -2.58
CA SER A 261 -18.05 74.05 -3.58
C SER A 261 -18.41 73.50 -4.97
N ALA A 262 -18.97 74.38 -5.80
CA ALA A 262 -19.22 74.11 -7.22
C ALA A 262 -17.95 73.63 -7.94
N ASN A 263 -18.11 72.69 -8.88
CA ASN A 263 -17.05 72.10 -9.71
C ASN A 263 -15.83 71.63 -8.91
N SER A 264 -16.06 71.00 -7.76
CA SER A 264 -15.02 70.53 -6.83
C SER A 264 -15.26 69.10 -6.40
N ALA A 265 -14.23 68.45 -5.86
CA ALA A 265 -14.28 67.07 -5.40
C ALA A 265 -13.67 66.91 -4.01
N THR A 266 -14.13 65.88 -3.29
CA THR A 266 -13.66 65.53 -1.95
C THR A 266 -13.69 64.02 -1.74
N VAL A 267 -12.95 63.55 -0.74
CA VAL A 267 -12.98 62.16 -0.28
C VAL A 267 -13.34 62.15 1.19
N LEU A 268 -14.36 61.37 1.54
CA LEU A 268 -14.79 61.14 2.91
C LEU A 268 -14.39 59.73 3.36
N THR A 269 -13.91 59.62 4.60
CA THR A 269 -13.69 58.35 5.30
C THR A 269 -14.45 58.39 6.61
N THR A 270 -14.88 57.23 7.11
CA THR A 270 -15.60 57.17 8.37
C THR A 270 -14.68 57.28 9.57
N LYS A 271 -15.18 57.89 10.65
CA LYS A 271 -14.53 57.95 11.96
C LYS A 271 -15.00 56.81 12.87
N TYR A 272 -16.29 56.45 12.80
CA TYR A 272 -16.89 55.40 13.60
C TYR A 272 -17.15 54.14 12.78
N TYR A 273 -16.99 52.99 13.43
CA TYR A 273 -17.22 51.68 12.83
C TYR A 273 -18.65 51.21 13.11
N MET A 274 -19.44 51.01 12.05
CA MET A 274 -20.80 50.47 12.09
C MET A 274 -21.05 49.55 10.89
N ASN A 275 -22.15 48.77 10.94
CA ASN A 275 -22.46 47.79 9.91
C ASN A 275 -22.80 48.42 8.55
N TYR A 276 -23.42 49.60 8.52
CA TYR A 276 -23.83 50.25 7.27
C TYR A 276 -23.32 51.69 7.21
N THR A 277 -22.86 52.09 6.02
CA THR A 277 -22.52 53.48 5.70
C THR A 277 -23.29 53.92 4.46
N ARG A 278 -23.73 55.18 4.42
CA ARG A 278 -24.29 55.81 3.22
C ARG A 278 -23.77 57.23 3.06
N LEU A 279 -23.83 57.74 1.83
CA LEU A 279 -23.55 59.14 1.55
C LEU A 279 -24.84 59.96 1.71
N TYR A 280 -24.84 60.89 2.65
CA TYR A 280 -25.85 61.93 2.78
C TYR A 280 -25.48 63.12 1.89
N TYR A 281 -26.49 63.73 1.27
CA TYR A 281 -26.33 64.99 0.56
C TYR A 281 -27.53 65.93 0.79
N ASP A 282 -27.28 67.22 0.68
CA ASP A 282 -28.29 68.28 0.70
C ASP A 282 -27.93 69.34 -0.34
N THR A 283 -28.81 69.54 -1.32
CA THR A 283 -28.64 70.52 -2.40
C THR A 283 -29.40 71.82 -2.13
N GLY A 284 -30.04 71.94 -0.96
CA GLY A 284 -30.91 73.06 -0.63
C GLY A 284 -32.08 73.11 -1.62
N THR A 285 -32.26 74.27 -2.27
CA THR A 285 -33.30 74.45 -3.29
C THR A 285 -32.80 74.18 -4.72
N ASN A 286 -31.53 73.83 -4.89
CA ASN A 286 -30.91 73.63 -6.20
C ASN A 286 -31.07 72.19 -6.69
N THR A 287 -31.10 72.02 -8.01
CA THR A 287 -31.09 70.69 -8.63
C THR A 287 -29.76 70.00 -8.33
N ALA A 288 -29.81 68.75 -7.88
CA ALA A 288 -28.63 67.93 -7.67
C ALA A 288 -27.85 67.73 -8.98
N ASP A 289 -26.54 67.94 -8.95
CA ASP A 289 -25.63 67.56 -10.03
C ASP A 289 -24.27 67.12 -9.46
N PHE A 290 -24.15 65.85 -9.09
CA PHE A 290 -22.91 65.28 -8.54
C PHE A 290 -22.74 63.80 -8.86
N GLU A 291 -21.50 63.33 -8.82
CA GLU A 291 -21.16 61.90 -8.90
C GLU A 291 -20.47 61.44 -7.60
N ALA A 292 -20.77 60.22 -7.17
CA ALA A 292 -20.22 59.63 -5.96
C ALA A 292 -19.74 58.20 -6.22
N TYR A 293 -18.63 57.82 -5.58
CA TYR A 293 -17.99 56.51 -5.70
C TYR A 293 -17.62 55.99 -4.32
N PHE A 294 -18.17 54.85 -3.95
CA PHE A 294 -17.73 54.02 -2.83
C PHE A 294 -16.58 53.12 -3.26
N ASN A 295 -15.56 53.02 -2.42
CA ASN A 295 -14.42 52.13 -2.60
C ASN A 295 -14.05 51.49 -1.26
N GLY A 296 -14.12 50.17 -1.15
CA GLY A 296 -13.88 49.41 0.07
C GLY A 296 -12.83 48.33 -0.12
N LYS A 297 -11.88 48.27 0.82
CA LYS A 297 -10.96 47.16 0.99
C LYS A 297 -11.60 46.14 1.92
N ILE A 298 -11.72 44.90 1.44
CA ILE A 298 -12.10 43.72 2.24
C ILE A 298 -10.85 43.28 3.01
#